data_AF-A0A914LLW1-F1
#
_entry.id   AF-A0A914LLW1-F1
#
_cell.length_a   1.000
_cell.length_b   1.000
_cell.length_c   1.000
_cell.angle_alpha   90.00
_cell.angle_beta   90.00
_cell.angle_gamma   90.00
#
_symmetry.space_group_name_H-M   'P 1'
#
loop_
_entity.id
_entity.type
_entity.pdbx_description
1 polymer ?
#
loop_
_entity_poly.entity_id
_entity_poly.type
_entity_poly.pdbx_seq_one_letter_code
_entity_poly.pdbx_strand_id
1 'polypeptide(L)'
;MHATPSPIKMNGSFTKSPSRKSDHKNVGQHKAKVEPTSSKNDSKSSPQLKCLPQARVRHIMECSPGGEDLKMSEDGVIAMAKAAEGFIELLARGAYEETSGVSVNYNHLSNYVHSNEEFDFIQDILPRKERFSEIMKLMKKHKNAQI
;
A
#
# COMPACT_ATOMS: atom_id res chain seq x y z
N MET A 1 -4.67 48.48 -34.27
CA MET A 1 -4.15 47.63 -35.35
C MET A 1 -4.24 46.19 -34.86
N HIS A 2 -5.27 45.46 -35.30
CA HIS A 2 -5.60 44.12 -34.81
C HIS A 2 -4.84 43.07 -35.63
N ALA A 3 -4.14 42.15 -34.97
CA ALA A 3 -3.53 40.99 -35.59
C ALA A 3 -4.52 39.82 -35.57
N THR A 4 -4.83 39.28 -36.75
CA THR A 4 -5.60 38.06 -36.96
C THR A 4 -4.67 36.84 -36.93
N PRO A 5 -5.11 35.68 -36.41
CA PRO A 5 -4.39 34.42 -36.58
C PRO A 5 -4.87 33.67 -37.83
N SER A 6 -3.93 33.13 -38.61
CA SER A 6 -4.23 32.21 -39.72
C SER A 6 -4.38 30.75 -39.24
N PRO A 7 -5.24 29.94 -39.88
CA PRO A 7 -5.55 28.57 -39.47
C PRO A 7 -4.62 27.51 -40.09
N ILE A 8 -4.26 26.48 -39.32
CA ILE A 8 -3.65 25.24 -39.84
C ILE A 8 -4.75 24.17 -39.96
N LYS A 9 -4.97 23.69 -41.19
CA LYS A 9 -5.87 22.59 -41.53
C LYS A 9 -5.20 21.23 -41.35
N MET A 10 -6.05 20.24 -41.04
CA MET A 10 -5.83 18.79 -40.95
C MET A 10 -5.14 18.21 -42.20
N ASN A 11 -4.57 16.99 -42.16
CA ASN A 11 -5.23 15.73 -42.55
C ASN A 11 -4.22 14.56 -42.45
N GLY A 12 -4.66 13.33 -42.16
CA GLY A 12 -3.87 12.13 -42.47
C GLY A 12 -4.18 10.89 -41.62
N SER A 13 -5.07 10.06 -42.13
CA SER A 13 -5.55 8.78 -41.62
C SER A 13 -4.64 7.58 -41.98
N PHE A 14 -5.00 6.38 -41.47
CA PHE A 14 -4.54 5.02 -41.84
C PHE A 14 -3.17 4.60 -41.23
N THR A 15 -2.94 3.39 -40.68
CA THR A 15 -3.50 2.05 -40.86
C THR A 15 -3.29 1.16 -39.61
N LYS A 16 -4.19 0.19 -39.43
CA LYS A 16 -4.06 -1.05 -38.63
C LYS A 16 -3.04 -2.00 -39.27
N SER A 17 -2.28 -2.79 -38.49
CA SER A 17 -1.71 -4.13 -38.84
C SER A 17 -0.82 -4.68 -37.69
N PRO A 18 -0.45 -5.98 -37.63
CA PRO A 18 -1.31 -7.17 -37.57
C PRO A 18 -0.86 -8.21 -36.49
N SER A 19 -1.79 -9.08 -36.08
CA SER A 19 -1.51 -10.31 -35.33
C SER A 19 -0.67 -11.30 -36.18
N ARG A 20 0.34 -11.93 -35.58
CA ARG A 20 1.01 -13.12 -36.17
C ARG A 20 0.71 -14.37 -35.34
N LYS A 21 0.07 -15.34 -35.99
CA LYS A 21 0.09 -16.78 -35.67
C LYS A 21 1.18 -17.45 -36.51
N SER A 22 1.85 -18.44 -35.94
CA SER A 22 2.53 -19.60 -36.58
C SER A 22 3.47 -20.19 -35.53
N ASP A 23 3.80 -21.47 -35.47
CA ASP A 23 3.22 -22.71 -35.98
C ASP A 23 3.88 -23.83 -35.16
N HIS A 24 3.17 -24.95 -35.02
CA HIS A 24 3.68 -26.18 -34.39
C HIS A 24 4.89 -26.76 -35.13
N LYS A 25 5.85 -27.30 -34.36
CA LYS A 25 6.46 -28.61 -34.69
C LYS A 25 6.59 -29.50 -33.45
N ASN A 26 6.06 -30.70 -33.65
CA ASN A 26 5.86 -31.86 -32.80
C ASN A 26 6.94 -32.90 -33.13
N VAL A 27 7.56 -33.58 -32.14
CA VAL A 27 8.07 -34.96 -32.27
C VAL A 27 8.15 -35.67 -30.89
N GLY A 28 7.46 -36.81 -30.76
CA GLY A 28 7.82 -38.01 -29.95
C GLY A 28 7.47 -38.00 -28.46
N GLN A 29 6.30 -38.43 -27.97
CA GLN A 29 5.70 -39.79 -27.87
C GLN A 29 6.56 -40.87 -27.18
N HIS A 30 6.22 -41.21 -25.92
CA HIS A 30 6.12 -42.58 -25.42
C HIS A 30 4.98 -42.73 -24.37
N LYS A 31 3.83 -43.19 -24.87
CA LYS A 31 2.90 -44.23 -24.34
C LYS A 31 2.37 -44.20 -22.87
N ALA A 32 1.16 -43.63 -22.75
CA ALA A 32 -0.08 -44.11 -22.12
C ALA A 32 -0.09 -44.98 -20.83
N LYS A 33 -0.78 -44.45 -19.79
CA LYS A 33 -1.77 -45.20 -18.99
C LYS A 33 -2.94 -44.25 -18.63
N VAL A 34 -4.16 -44.68 -18.95
CA VAL A 34 -5.45 -43.95 -18.99
C VAL A 34 -6.20 -44.20 -17.65
N GLU A 35 -6.40 -43.15 -16.82
CA GLU A 35 -7.67 -42.47 -16.41
C GLU A 35 -8.44 -43.14 -15.22
N PRO A 36 -9.15 -42.37 -14.34
CA PRO A 36 -10.07 -41.28 -14.70
C PRO A 36 -9.81 -39.88 -14.09
N THR A 37 -9.94 -38.87 -14.95
CA THR A 37 -10.76 -37.64 -14.79
C THR A 37 -11.41 -37.42 -13.41
N SER A 38 -11.12 -36.35 -12.65
CA SER A 38 -11.60 -34.97 -12.84
C SER A 38 -11.26 -34.23 -11.53
N SER A 39 -10.57 -33.09 -11.52
CA SER A 39 -11.22 -31.78 -11.54
C SER A 39 -10.17 -30.69 -11.72
N LYS A 40 -10.27 -29.96 -12.84
CA LYS A 40 -9.71 -28.61 -12.94
C LYS A 40 -10.51 -27.73 -12.00
N ASN A 41 -9.93 -27.37 -10.86
CA ASN A 41 -10.47 -26.27 -10.06
C ASN A 41 -9.94 -24.96 -10.64
N ASP A 42 -10.58 -24.50 -11.72
CA ASP A 42 -10.72 -23.08 -12.00
C ASP A 42 -11.61 -22.49 -10.89
N SER A 43 -11.02 -22.36 -9.70
CA SER A 43 -11.63 -21.66 -8.59
C SER A 43 -11.61 -20.18 -8.94
N LYS A 44 -12.79 -19.66 -9.33
CA LYS A 44 -13.16 -18.25 -9.24
C LYS A 44 -12.35 -17.59 -8.14
N SER A 45 -11.58 -16.54 -8.48
CA SER A 45 -10.87 -15.71 -7.52
C SER A 45 -11.89 -15.15 -6.53
N SER A 46 -12.10 -15.86 -5.42
CA SER A 46 -12.54 -15.22 -4.19
C SER A 46 -11.57 -14.07 -3.96
N PRO A 47 -12.01 -12.92 -3.43
CA PRO A 47 -11.07 -11.93 -2.95
C PRO A 47 -10.19 -12.68 -1.96
N GLN A 48 -8.96 -13.01 -2.36
CA GLN A 48 -7.98 -13.58 -1.44
C GLN A 48 -7.88 -12.54 -0.34
N LEU A 49 -8.46 -12.87 0.82
CA LEU A 49 -8.33 -12.06 2.01
C LEU A 49 -6.83 -11.86 2.17
N LYS A 50 -6.39 -10.60 2.03
CA LYS A 50 -4.98 -10.24 2.01
C LYS A 50 -4.46 -10.38 3.44
N CYS A 51 -4.19 -11.61 3.85
CA CYS A 51 -3.62 -11.89 5.16
C CYS A 51 -2.15 -11.48 5.17
N LEU A 52 -1.68 -10.95 6.30
CA LEU A 52 -0.25 -10.70 6.46
C LEU A 52 0.54 -12.02 6.47
N PRO A 53 1.69 -12.09 5.77
CA PRO A 53 2.49 -13.31 5.71
C PRO A 53 3.10 -13.65 7.07
N GLN A 54 2.62 -14.72 7.71
CA GLN A 54 3.01 -15.13 9.06
C GLN A 54 4.51 -15.33 9.25
N ALA A 55 5.20 -15.90 8.26
CA ALA A 55 6.66 -16.06 8.29
C ALA A 55 7.38 -14.70 8.42
N ARG A 56 6.86 -13.65 7.77
CA ARG A 56 7.43 -12.31 7.89
C ARG A 56 7.06 -11.66 9.23
N VAL A 57 5.84 -11.88 9.72
CA VAL A 57 5.41 -11.40 11.05
C VAL A 57 6.33 -11.99 12.12
N ARG A 58 6.52 -13.32 12.12
CA ARG A 58 7.45 -14.02 13.03
C ARG A 58 8.84 -13.41 12.99
N HIS A 59 9.41 -13.25 11.79
CA HIS A 59 10.75 -12.70 11.65
C HIS A 59 10.87 -11.26 12.16
N ILE A 60 9.87 -10.40 11.93
CA ILE A 60 9.86 -9.03 12.48
C ILE A 60 9.82 -9.07 14.02
N MET A 61 9.02 -9.96 14.59
CA MET A 61 8.96 -10.14 16.04
C MET A 61 10.30 -10.62 16.60
N GLU A 62 10.98 -11.56 15.94
CA GLU A 62 12.32 -12.05 16.33
C GLU A 62 13.40 -10.96 16.23
N CYS A 63 13.31 -10.07 15.23
CA CYS A 63 14.24 -8.94 15.08
C CYS A 63 13.99 -7.78 16.06
N SER A 64 12.92 -7.83 16.85
CA SER A 64 12.62 -6.78 17.82
C SER A 64 13.58 -6.86 19.02
N PRO A 65 13.88 -5.75 19.73
CA PRO A 65 14.73 -5.78 20.91
C PRO A 65 14.22 -6.81 21.94
N GLY A 66 15.06 -7.80 22.29
CA GLY A 66 14.70 -8.90 23.19
C GLY A 66 13.89 -10.05 22.54
N GLY A 67 13.75 -10.06 21.21
CA GLY A 67 13.00 -11.09 20.47
C GLY A 67 13.75 -12.40 20.23
N GLU A 68 15.07 -12.42 20.37
CA GLU A 68 15.94 -13.57 20.06
C GLU A 68 15.70 -14.79 20.98
N ASP A 69 15.33 -14.56 22.23
CA ASP A 69 15.03 -15.61 23.20
C ASP A 69 13.53 -15.91 23.32
N LEU A 70 12.67 -15.19 22.60
CA LEU A 70 11.22 -15.29 22.72
C LEU A 70 10.68 -16.50 21.95
N LYS A 71 10.31 -17.56 22.68
CA LYS A 71 9.60 -18.72 22.09
C LYS A 71 8.16 -18.34 21.72
N MET A 72 7.90 -18.13 20.43
CA MET A 72 6.57 -17.80 19.92
C MET A 72 5.79 -19.05 19.49
N SER A 73 4.56 -19.19 20.00
CA SER A 73 3.60 -20.17 19.51
C SER A 73 3.05 -19.75 18.14
N GLU A 74 2.56 -20.72 17.37
CA GLU A 74 1.93 -20.43 16.07
C GLU A 74 0.68 -19.55 16.22
N ASP A 75 -0.16 -19.84 17.23
CA ASP A 75 -1.34 -19.02 17.54
C ASP A 75 -0.96 -17.58 17.90
N GLY A 76 0.18 -17.37 18.56
CA GLY A 76 0.70 -16.04 18.87
C GLY A 76 1.08 -15.26 17.61
N VAL A 77 1.72 -15.92 16.64
CA VAL A 77 2.05 -15.32 15.34
C VAL A 77 0.77 -14.99 14.55
N ILE A 78 -0.23 -15.87 14.58
CA ILE A 78 -1.54 -15.64 13.94
C ILE A 78 -2.25 -14.44 14.57
N ALA A 79 -2.31 -14.39 15.91
CA ALA A 79 -2.93 -13.30 16.64
C ALA A 79 -2.23 -11.98 16.34
N MET A 80 -0.89 -11.97 16.31
CA MET A 80 -0.11 -10.79 15.97
C MET A 80 -0.38 -10.32 14.52
N ALA A 81 -0.47 -11.25 13.57
CA ALA A 81 -0.82 -10.93 12.19
C ALA A 81 -2.20 -10.26 12.10
N LYS A 82 -3.20 -10.78 12.83
CA LYS A 82 -4.55 -10.17 12.88
C LYS A 82 -4.57 -8.83 13.60
N ALA A 83 -3.82 -8.68 14.68
CA ALA A 83 -3.67 -7.41 15.37
C ALA A 83 -3.05 -6.34 14.45
N ALA A 84 -2.01 -6.71 13.69
CA ALA A 84 -1.38 -5.80 12.73
C ALA A 84 -2.31 -5.41 11.57
N GLU A 85 -3.13 -6.35 11.06
CA GLU A 85 -4.19 -6.04 10.08
C GLU A 85 -5.18 -5.01 10.65
N GLY A 86 -5.71 -5.27 11.85
CA GLY A 86 -6.65 -4.37 12.52
C GLY A 86 -6.04 -3.02 12.87
N PHE A 87 -4.77 -2.98 13.24
CA PHE A 87 -4.03 -1.75 13.52
C PHE A 87 -3.89 -0.87 12.28
N ILE A 88 -3.57 -1.46 11.12
CA ILE A 88 -3.49 -0.71 9.85
C ILE A 88 -4.86 -0.16 9.47
N GLU A 89 -5.93 -0.94 9.65
CA GLU A 89 -7.30 -0.47 9.41
C GLU A 89 -7.68 0.68 10.34
N LEU A 90 -7.43 0.54 11.65
CA LEU A 90 -7.68 1.57 12.66
C LEU A 90 -7.00 2.88 12.27
N LEU A 91 -5.70 2.82 11.95
CA LEU A 91 -4.91 3.98 11.61
C LEU A 91 -5.38 4.66 10.33
N ALA A 92 -5.68 3.86 9.29
CA ALA A 92 -6.16 4.39 8.01
C ALA A 92 -7.56 5.00 8.13
N ARG A 93 -8.46 4.36 8.88
CA ARG A 93 -9.83 4.84 9.07
C ARG A 93 -9.86 6.09 9.93
N GLY A 94 -9.14 6.11 11.05
CA GLY A 94 -9.08 7.28 11.93
C GLY A 94 -8.53 8.52 11.20
N ALA A 95 -7.43 8.37 10.45
CA ALA A 95 -6.90 9.46 9.63
C ALA A 95 -7.85 9.90 8.50
N TYR A 96 -8.66 8.97 7.96
CA TYR A 96 -9.65 9.29 6.94
C TYR A 96 -10.84 10.09 7.51
N GLU A 97 -11.33 9.74 8.70
CA GLU A 97 -12.44 10.42 9.36
C GLU A 97 -12.15 11.90 9.67
N GLU A 98 -10.89 12.26 9.92
CA GLU A 98 -10.45 13.64 10.10
C GLU A 98 -10.27 14.41 8.77
N THR A 99 -10.35 13.72 7.63
CA THR A 99 -10.13 14.32 6.31
C THR A 99 -11.45 14.78 5.68
N SER A 100 -11.51 16.00 5.15
CA SER A 100 -12.68 16.53 4.43
C SER A 100 -12.81 16.04 2.98
N GLY A 101 -12.09 14.98 2.59
CA GLY A 101 -11.85 14.58 1.21
C GLY A 101 -11.75 13.06 1.05
N VAL A 102 -11.55 12.61 -0.18
CA VAL A 102 -11.67 11.19 -0.55
C VAL A 102 -10.36 10.38 -0.42
N SER A 103 -9.30 10.94 0.16
CA SER A 103 -8.00 10.28 0.22
C SER A 103 -7.22 10.61 1.49
N VAL A 104 -6.56 9.60 2.06
CA VAL A 104 -5.58 9.78 3.13
C VAL A 104 -4.21 10.08 2.53
N ASN A 105 -3.53 11.11 3.05
CA ASN A 105 -2.14 11.40 2.73
C ASN A 105 -1.29 11.37 4.02
N TYR A 106 0.03 11.52 3.86
CA TYR A 106 0.96 11.49 4.99
C TYR A 106 0.61 12.52 6.07
N ASN A 107 0.23 13.74 5.71
CA ASN A 107 -0.05 14.78 6.70
C ASN A 107 -1.28 14.43 7.55
N HIS A 108 -2.31 13.83 6.94
CA HIS A 108 -3.47 13.34 7.68
C HIS A 108 -3.06 12.27 8.68
N LEU A 109 -2.22 11.31 8.25
CA LEU A 109 -1.72 10.24 9.11
C LEU A 109 -0.87 10.77 10.26
N SER A 110 0.11 11.64 9.97
CA SER A 110 0.99 12.21 11.00
C SER A 110 0.22 13.08 11.98
N ASN A 111 -0.79 13.82 11.51
CA ASN A 111 -1.62 14.64 12.39
C ASN A 111 -2.48 13.77 13.30
N TYR A 112 -3.17 12.76 12.73
CA TYR A 112 -3.96 11.81 13.51
C TYR A 112 -3.13 11.13 14.60
N VAL A 113 -1.94 10.64 14.27
CA VAL A 113 -1.01 10.01 15.21
C VAL A 113 -0.60 10.96 16.35
N HIS A 114 -0.36 12.24 16.06
CA HIS A 114 0.08 13.18 17.10
C HIS A 114 -1.07 13.83 17.88
N SER A 115 -2.32 13.65 17.42
CA SER A 115 -3.51 14.15 18.11
C SER A 115 -4.09 13.13 19.11
N ASN A 116 -3.66 11.87 19.04
CA ASN A 116 -4.20 10.77 19.85
C ASN A 116 -3.06 10.11 20.66
N GLU A 117 -3.22 10.09 21.99
CA GLU A 117 -2.19 9.58 22.92
C GLU A 117 -1.89 8.08 22.75
N GLU A 118 -2.86 7.30 22.26
CA GLU A 118 -2.68 5.86 22.02
C GLU A 118 -1.62 5.53 20.95
N PHE A 119 -1.24 6.52 20.12
CA PHE A 119 -0.22 6.36 19.09
C PHE A 119 1.13 7.00 19.45
N ASP A 120 1.36 7.35 20.72
CA ASP A 120 2.63 7.94 21.17
C ASP A 120 3.85 7.10 20.77
N PHE A 121 3.71 5.77 20.83
CA PHE A 121 4.76 4.80 20.46
C PHE A 121 5.25 4.88 19.00
N ILE A 122 4.52 5.55 18.10
CA ILE A 122 4.90 5.73 16.68
C ILE A 122 5.09 7.19 16.28
N GLN A 123 4.99 8.16 17.20
CA GLN A 123 5.16 9.58 16.85
C GLN A 123 6.56 9.86 16.28
N ASP A 124 7.59 9.25 16.86
CA ASP A 124 8.97 9.36 16.38
C ASP A 124 9.19 8.68 15.02
N ILE A 125 8.37 7.67 14.69
CA ILE A 125 8.41 6.96 13.41
C ILE A 125 7.65 7.74 12.33
N LEU A 126 6.59 8.47 12.69
CA LEU A 126 5.71 9.22 11.80
C LEU A 126 5.65 10.72 12.13
N PRO A 127 6.78 11.44 12.10
CA PRO A 127 6.83 12.84 12.53
C PRO A 127 5.95 13.75 11.68
N ARG A 128 5.33 14.76 12.29
CA ARG A 128 4.60 15.82 11.56
C ARG A 128 5.52 16.59 10.62
N LYS A 129 5.06 16.79 9.38
CA LYS A 129 5.77 17.63 8.40
C LYS A 129 5.38 19.10 8.57
N GLU A 130 6.21 19.83 9.29
CA GLU A 130 6.10 21.28 9.43
C GLU A 130 7.12 21.98 8.53
N ARG A 131 6.73 23.07 7.86
CA ARG A 131 7.70 23.88 7.12
C ARG A 131 8.55 24.69 8.10
N PHE A 132 9.85 24.79 7.83
CA PHE A 132 10.76 25.62 8.62
C PHE A 132 10.27 27.07 8.77
N SER A 133 9.64 27.63 7.73
CA SER A 133 9.03 28.97 7.79
C SER A 133 7.94 29.08 8.86
N GLU A 134 7.11 28.05 9.03
CA GLU A 134 6.02 28.03 10.01
C GLU A 134 6.57 27.81 11.42
N ILE A 135 7.56 26.93 11.58
CA ILE A 135 8.27 26.75 12.85
C ILE A 135 8.92 28.07 13.29
N MET A 136 9.61 28.78 12.38
CA MET A 136 10.25 30.07 12.68
C MET A 136 9.24 31.13 13.11
N LYS A 137 8.04 31.17 12.49
CA LYS A 137 6.95 32.07 12.93
C LYS A 137 6.45 31.69 14.32
N LEU A 138 6.26 30.40 14.59
CA LEU A 138 5.81 29.90 15.88
C LEU A 138 6.83 30.24 16.98
N MET A 139 8.13 30.04 16.73
CA MET A 139 9.20 30.40 17.65
C MET A 139 9.25 31.91 17.94
N LYS A 140 9.04 32.75 16.93
CA LYS A 140 8.95 34.21 17.12
C LYS A 140 7.73 34.59 17.96
N LYS A 141 6.57 33.99 17.68
CA LYS A 141 5.33 34.21 18.46
C LYS A 141 5.52 33.80 19.93
N HIS A 142 6.15 32.65 20.18
CA HIS A 142 6.38 32.13 21.53
C HIS A 142 7.41 32.96 22.32
N LYS A 143 8.40 33.57 21.65
CA LYS A 143 9.31 34.54 22.27
C LYS A 143 8.59 35.85 22.64
N ASN A 144 7.72 36.34 21.77
CA ASN A 144 7.00 37.61 22.02
C ASN A 144 5.90 37.49 23.07
N ALA A 145 5.35 36.29 23.31
CA ALA A 145 4.33 36.04 24.32
C ALA A 145 4.90 35.89 25.76
N GLN A 146 6.22 35.86 25.91
CA GLN A 146 6.92 35.78 27.21
C GLN A 146 7.58 37.10 27.63
N ILE A 147 7.24 38.19 26.93
CA ILE A 147 7.59 39.58 27.26
C ILE A 147 6.30 40.30 27.62
#